data_AF-A0A957GPD3-F1
#
_entry.id   AF-A0A957GPD3-F1
#
_cell.length_a   1.000
_cell.length_b   1.000
_cell.length_c   1.000
_cell.angle_alpha   90.00
_cell.angle_beta   90.00
_cell.angle_gamma   90.00
#
_symmetry.space_group_name_H-M   'P 1'
#
loop_
_entity.id
_entity.type
_entity.pdbx_description
1 polymer ?
#
loop_
_entity_poly.entity_id
_entity_poly.type
_entity_poly.pdbx_seq_one_letter_code
_entity_poly.pdbx_strand_id
1 'polypeptide(L)'
;SGTLTLNPDEATLTAARAAQEQEQARRKAAVAAAADPAITQDGHRVEVVANIGSVADAQQAYAAGAEGVGLLRTEFLFMERDEAPSEEEQFAVYRDIAQALHNQPVIVRTLDIGGDKPLPYINVPHEENPFLGERGIRLCLNRPDLLRQQLRAILRAASHGTLRIMFPMVADLGEWHAAKQIVKEVQKEVGGETAVSLGIMIEIPAAALMADAF
;
A
#
# COMPACT_ATOMS: atom_id res chain seq x y z
N SER A 1 -22.72 -1.22 -16.96
CA SER A 1 -23.13 -2.64 -16.95
C SER A 1 -21.93 -3.47 -17.35
N GLY A 2 -21.66 -4.61 -16.69
CA GLY A 2 -20.57 -5.52 -17.06
C GLY A 2 -20.94 -6.43 -18.24
N THR A 3 -21.62 -5.90 -19.25
CA THR A 3 -22.23 -6.65 -20.36
C THR A 3 -21.52 -6.34 -21.68
N LEU A 4 -21.24 -7.37 -22.48
CA LEU A 4 -20.69 -7.24 -23.82
C LEU A 4 -21.72 -7.71 -24.85
N THR A 5 -22.12 -6.81 -25.76
CA THR A 5 -23.01 -7.16 -26.89
C THR A 5 -22.18 -7.34 -28.14
N LEU A 6 -22.23 -8.54 -28.72
CA LEU A 6 -21.61 -8.84 -30.01
C LEU A 6 -22.55 -8.48 -31.15
N ASN A 7 -22.02 -7.91 -32.22
CA ASN A 7 -22.78 -7.47 -33.40
C ASN A 7 -24.02 -6.63 -33.03
N PRO A 8 -23.83 -5.51 -32.30
CA PRO A 8 -24.95 -4.67 -31.87
C PRO A 8 -25.69 -4.10 -33.08
N ASP A 9 -27.02 -4.05 -32.98
CA ASP A 9 -27.83 -3.32 -33.94
C ASP A 9 -27.64 -1.80 -33.81
N GLU A 10 -28.17 -1.05 -34.76
CA GLU A 10 -28.01 0.41 -34.81
C GLU A 10 -28.62 1.11 -33.59
N ALA A 11 -29.74 0.58 -33.06
CA ALA A 11 -30.37 1.09 -31.86
C ALA A 11 -29.45 0.93 -30.63
N THR A 12 -28.83 -0.25 -30.48
CA THR A 12 -27.88 -0.55 -29.41
C THR A 12 -26.62 0.32 -29.54
N LEU A 13 -26.09 0.51 -30.74
CA LEU A 13 -24.96 1.40 -30.98
C LEU A 13 -25.27 2.86 -30.62
N THR A 14 -26.47 3.34 -30.97
CA THR A 14 -26.90 4.70 -30.68
C THR A 14 -27.04 4.92 -29.17
N ALA A 15 -27.67 3.97 -28.46
CA ALA A 15 -27.77 4.02 -27.00
C ALA A 15 -26.40 3.97 -26.31
N ALA A 16 -25.48 3.13 -26.81
CA ALA A 16 -24.12 3.01 -26.27
C ALA A 16 -23.31 4.32 -26.43
N ARG A 17 -23.43 5.00 -27.57
CA ARG A 17 -22.78 6.30 -27.81
C ARG A 17 -23.33 7.39 -26.87
N ALA A 18 -24.65 7.47 -26.72
CA ALA A 18 -25.28 8.42 -25.79
C ALA A 18 -24.83 8.17 -24.33
N ALA A 19 -24.78 6.90 -23.91
CA ALA A 19 -24.27 6.53 -22.59
C ALA A 19 -22.79 6.88 -22.42
N GLN A 20 -21.97 6.71 -23.46
CA GLN A 20 -20.56 7.10 -23.45
C GLN A 20 -20.39 8.62 -23.29
N GLU A 21 -21.16 9.43 -24.00
CA GLU A 21 -21.12 10.90 -23.88
C GLU A 21 -21.55 11.36 -22.49
N GLN A 22 -22.63 10.77 -21.95
CA GLN A 22 -23.10 11.07 -20.59
C GLN A 22 -22.02 10.71 -19.56
N GLU A 23 -21.38 9.55 -19.69
CA GLU A 23 -20.30 9.13 -18.80
C GLU A 23 -19.08 10.05 -18.88
N GLN A 24 -18.71 10.49 -20.09
CA GLN A 24 -17.62 11.44 -20.27
C GLN A 24 -17.93 12.79 -19.62
N ALA A 25 -19.16 13.29 -19.75
CA ALA A 25 -19.59 14.52 -19.09
C ALA A 25 -19.55 14.37 -17.56
N ARG A 26 -20.05 13.25 -17.03
CA ARG A 26 -20.00 12.94 -15.59
C ARG A 26 -18.56 12.86 -15.08
N ARG A 27 -17.67 12.19 -15.82
CA ARG A 27 -16.25 12.08 -15.46
C ARG A 27 -15.55 13.43 -15.47
N LYS A 28 -15.82 14.30 -16.45
CA LYS A 28 -15.27 15.67 -16.48
C LYS A 28 -15.70 16.48 -15.27
N ALA A 29 -16.99 16.42 -14.91
CA ALA A 29 -17.50 17.09 -13.72
C ALA A 29 -16.86 16.55 -12.43
N ALA A 30 -16.71 15.22 -12.32
CA ALA A 30 -16.06 14.59 -11.18
C ALA A 30 -14.58 15.00 -11.04
N VAL A 31 -13.82 15.05 -12.15
CA VAL A 31 -12.42 15.49 -12.16
C VAL A 31 -12.31 16.96 -11.74
N ALA A 32 -13.23 17.81 -12.18
CA ALA A 32 -13.23 19.22 -11.80
C ALA A 32 -13.46 19.44 -10.30
N ALA A 33 -14.22 18.54 -9.64
CA ALA A 33 -14.49 18.56 -8.20
C ALA A 33 -13.53 17.66 -7.39
N ALA A 34 -12.51 17.07 -8.00
CA ALA A 34 -11.70 16.05 -7.35
C ALA A 34 -10.86 16.57 -6.17
N ALA A 35 -10.58 17.89 -6.15
CA ALA A 35 -9.87 18.54 -5.04
C ALA A 35 -10.79 19.00 -3.90
N ASP A 36 -12.12 18.86 -4.06
CA ASP A 36 -13.07 19.22 -3.03
C ASP A 36 -13.02 18.18 -1.88
N PRO A 37 -13.21 18.61 -0.62
CA PRO A 37 -13.19 17.69 0.51
C PRO A 37 -14.34 16.68 0.43
N ALA A 38 -14.04 15.42 0.74
CA ALA A 38 -15.04 14.35 0.76
C ALA A 38 -15.94 14.45 1.99
N ILE A 39 -17.06 15.16 1.84
CA ILE A 39 -18.06 15.41 2.89
C ILE A 39 -19.42 14.87 2.43
N THR A 40 -20.07 14.07 3.27
CA THR A 40 -21.43 13.56 3.01
C THR A 40 -22.47 14.68 3.11
N GLN A 41 -23.69 14.41 2.63
CA GLN A 41 -24.78 15.41 2.64
C GLN A 41 -25.20 15.86 4.06
N ASP A 42 -24.94 15.03 5.07
CA ASP A 42 -25.16 15.33 6.49
C ASP A 42 -23.91 15.86 7.22
N GLY A 43 -22.83 16.16 6.49
CA GLY A 43 -21.66 16.86 7.01
C GLY A 43 -20.55 15.97 7.58
N HIS A 44 -20.62 14.65 7.40
CA HIS A 44 -19.56 13.74 7.83
C HIS A 44 -18.39 13.75 6.84
N ARG A 45 -17.19 14.08 7.33
CA ARG A 45 -15.96 14.05 6.53
C ARG A 45 -15.34 12.65 6.53
N VAL A 46 -14.97 12.17 5.35
CA VAL A 46 -14.14 10.98 5.15
C VAL A 46 -12.86 11.35 4.41
N GLU A 47 -11.82 10.54 4.56
CA GLU A 47 -10.57 10.71 3.80
C GLU A 47 -10.64 9.84 2.54
N VAL A 48 -10.34 10.42 1.38
CA VAL A 48 -10.23 9.66 0.12
C VAL A 48 -8.78 9.57 -0.30
N VAL A 49 -8.19 8.41 -0.09
CA VAL A 49 -6.77 8.12 -0.36
C VAL A 49 -6.60 7.10 -1.47
N ALA A 50 -5.43 7.12 -2.11
CA ALA A 50 -5.09 6.18 -3.17
C ALA A 50 -4.37 4.92 -2.65
N ASN A 51 -4.53 3.83 -3.39
CA ASN A 51 -3.68 2.65 -3.30
C ASN A 51 -2.71 2.66 -4.48
N ILE A 52 -1.41 2.56 -4.21
CA ILE A 52 -0.36 2.74 -5.24
C ILE A 52 0.66 1.61 -5.20
N GLY A 53 1.36 1.41 -6.32
CA GLY A 53 2.47 0.45 -6.44
C GLY A 53 3.67 1.01 -7.20
N SER A 54 3.77 2.34 -7.36
CA SER A 54 4.90 2.98 -8.03
C SER A 54 4.96 4.49 -7.73
N VAL A 55 6.08 5.14 -8.08
CA VAL A 55 6.22 6.61 -8.04
C VAL A 55 5.24 7.28 -9.01
N ALA A 56 5.02 6.69 -10.19
CA ALA A 56 4.10 7.23 -11.19
C ALA A 56 2.64 7.20 -10.69
N ASP A 57 2.26 6.17 -9.95
CA ASP A 57 0.93 6.09 -9.31
C ASP A 57 0.77 7.18 -8.24
N ALA A 58 1.81 7.48 -7.45
CA ALA A 58 1.78 8.55 -6.46
C ALA A 58 1.53 9.93 -7.09
N GLN A 59 2.22 10.22 -8.20
CA GLN A 59 2.02 11.45 -8.96
C GLN A 59 0.60 11.55 -9.55
N GLN A 60 0.10 10.46 -10.11
CA GLN A 60 -1.26 10.39 -10.64
C GLN A 60 -2.31 10.54 -9.54
N ALA A 61 -2.10 9.92 -8.37
CA ALA A 61 -2.99 10.03 -7.23
C ALA A 61 -3.11 11.48 -6.74
N TYR A 62 -1.97 12.16 -6.58
CA TYR A 62 -1.95 13.57 -6.20
C TYR A 62 -2.67 14.45 -7.22
N ALA A 63 -2.37 14.27 -8.51
CA ALA A 63 -3.01 15.01 -9.61
C ALA A 63 -4.52 14.73 -9.70
N ALA A 64 -4.97 13.56 -9.26
CA ALA A 64 -6.37 13.16 -9.19
C ALA A 64 -7.09 13.62 -7.91
N GLY A 65 -6.44 14.41 -7.04
CA GLY A 65 -7.05 14.96 -5.83
C GLY A 65 -7.09 14.02 -4.63
N ALA A 66 -6.30 12.94 -4.63
CA ALA A 66 -6.19 12.08 -3.45
C ALA A 66 -5.70 12.90 -2.24
N GLU A 67 -6.23 12.62 -1.05
CA GLU A 67 -5.84 13.27 0.21
C GLU A 67 -4.58 12.63 0.83
N GLY A 68 -4.08 11.58 0.19
CA GLY A 68 -2.87 10.85 0.56
C GLY A 68 -2.86 9.45 -0.03
N VAL A 69 -2.01 8.60 0.51
CA VAL A 69 -1.88 7.19 0.14
C VAL A 69 -2.21 6.32 1.34
N GLY A 70 -3.32 5.60 1.25
CA GLY A 70 -3.78 4.66 2.28
C GLY A 70 -3.07 3.31 2.21
N LEU A 71 -2.45 3.01 1.06
CA LEU A 71 -1.67 1.79 0.87
C LEU A 71 -0.64 1.98 -0.24
N LEU A 72 0.64 2.02 0.12
CA LEU A 72 1.73 1.73 -0.78
C LEU A 72 2.06 0.24 -0.67
N ARG A 73 1.78 -0.50 -1.75
CA ARG A 73 2.23 -1.88 -1.94
C ARG A 73 3.71 -1.86 -2.29
N THR A 74 4.55 -2.56 -1.54
CA THR A 74 6.01 -2.52 -1.76
C THR A 74 6.53 -3.66 -2.62
N GLU A 75 5.69 -4.65 -2.96
CA GLU A 75 6.13 -5.87 -3.66
C GLU A 75 6.78 -5.56 -5.02
N PHE A 76 6.36 -4.48 -5.69
CA PHE A 76 6.95 -4.04 -6.96
C PHE A 76 8.46 -3.78 -6.88
N LEU A 77 9.00 -3.46 -5.69
CA LEU A 77 10.43 -3.26 -5.50
C LEU A 77 11.23 -4.57 -5.49
N PHE A 78 10.56 -5.66 -5.16
CA PHE A 78 11.16 -6.97 -4.90
C PHE A 78 10.90 -7.96 -6.04
N MET A 79 9.75 -7.88 -6.71
CA MET A 79 9.38 -8.78 -7.80
C MET A 79 10.11 -8.47 -9.12
N GLU A 80 10.20 -9.47 -9.99
CA GLU A 80 10.83 -9.38 -11.34
C GLU A 80 12.33 -9.04 -11.31
N ARG A 81 13.06 -9.53 -10.30
CA ARG A 81 14.50 -9.31 -10.10
C ARG A 81 15.20 -10.56 -9.61
N ASP A 82 16.50 -10.65 -9.86
CA ASP A 82 17.35 -11.79 -9.42
C ASP A 82 17.91 -11.62 -8.01
N GLU A 83 17.92 -10.39 -7.48
CA GLU A 83 18.43 -10.06 -6.13
C GLU A 83 17.48 -9.10 -5.39
N ALA A 84 17.53 -9.12 -4.06
CA ALA A 84 16.75 -8.21 -3.22
C ALA A 84 17.21 -6.75 -3.43
N PRO A 85 16.27 -5.77 -3.48
CA PRO A 85 16.63 -4.37 -3.62
C PRO A 85 17.45 -3.91 -2.41
N SER A 86 18.55 -3.22 -2.66
CA SER A 86 19.40 -2.62 -1.64
C SER A 86 18.63 -1.60 -0.79
N GLU A 87 19.14 -1.30 0.40
CA GLU A 87 18.55 -0.27 1.27
C GLU A 87 18.49 1.09 0.57
N GLU A 88 19.54 1.46 -0.19
CA GLU A 88 19.60 2.72 -0.93
C GLU A 88 18.55 2.80 -2.03
N GLU A 89 18.33 1.71 -2.78
CA GLU A 89 17.27 1.66 -3.80
C GLU A 89 15.88 1.83 -3.17
N GLN A 90 15.62 1.11 -2.07
CA GLN A 90 14.36 1.22 -1.34
C GLN A 90 14.17 2.65 -0.79
N PHE A 91 15.21 3.22 -0.16
CA PHE A 91 15.18 4.58 0.37
C PHE A 91 14.87 5.60 -0.72
N ALA A 92 15.55 5.52 -1.87
CA ALA A 92 15.32 6.43 -2.99
C ALA A 92 13.86 6.40 -3.44
N VAL A 93 13.28 5.21 -3.60
CA VAL A 93 11.88 5.07 -4.03
C VAL A 93 10.91 5.61 -2.98
N TYR A 94 11.08 5.24 -1.70
CA TYR A 94 10.19 5.74 -0.64
C TYR A 94 10.28 7.26 -0.48
N ARG A 95 11.48 7.83 -0.59
CA ARG A 95 11.70 9.28 -0.59
C ARG A 95 10.96 9.94 -1.76
N ASP A 96 11.12 9.41 -2.97
CA ASP A 96 10.53 10.01 -4.18
C ASP A 96 8.99 9.94 -4.12
N ILE A 97 8.42 8.86 -3.59
CA ILE A 97 6.97 8.75 -3.34
C ILE A 97 6.52 9.78 -2.28
N ALA A 98 7.23 9.90 -1.16
CA ALA A 98 6.90 10.84 -0.10
C ALA A 98 6.90 12.29 -0.61
N GLN A 99 7.87 12.64 -1.44
CA GLN A 99 8.01 13.98 -2.02
C GLN A 99 6.95 14.27 -3.09
N ALA A 100 6.56 13.27 -3.90
CA ALA A 100 5.53 13.40 -4.93
C ALA A 100 4.13 13.74 -4.36
N LEU A 101 3.92 13.47 -3.06
CA LEU A 101 2.64 13.67 -2.38
C LEU A 101 2.58 14.97 -1.55
N HIS A 102 3.58 15.85 -1.66
CA HIS A 102 3.56 17.21 -1.09
C HIS A 102 3.10 17.29 0.37
N ASN A 103 3.67 16.45 1.24
CA ASN A 103 3.36 16.27 2.68
C ASN A 103 2.09 15.50 3.03
N GLN A 104 1.30 15.02 2.06
CA GLN A 104 0.21 14.10 2.34
C GLN A 104 0.72 12.77 2.91
N PRO A 105 -0.06 12.12 3.80
CA PRO A 105 0.37 10.88 4.44
C PRO A 105 0.50 9.73 3.46
N VAL A 106 1.49 8.87 3.68
CA VAL A 106 1.71 7.63 2.94
C VAL A 106 1.81 6.48 3.92
N ILE A 107 0.91 5.51 3.78
CA ILE A 107 0.98 4.27 4.55
C ILE A 107 1.77 3.25 3.75
N VAL A 108 3.03 3.03 4.13
CA VAL A 108 3.90 2.02 3.54
C VAL A 108 3.59 0.67 4.18
N ARG A 109 3.07 -0.26 3.39
CA ARG A 109 2.91 -1.66 3.84
C ARG A 109 4.25 -2.36 3.70
N THR A 110 4.72 -3.02 4.76
CA THR A 110 5.93 -3.85 4.64
C THR A 110 5.69 -5.01 3.69
N LEU A 111 6.77 -5.67 3.26
CA LEU A 111 6.74 -6.73 2.25
C LEU A 111 5.68 -7.81 2.55
N ASP A 112 4.72 -7.97 1.64
CA ASP A 112 3.68 -9.00 1.69
C ASP A 112 3.84 -10.00 0.53
N ILE A 113 4.80 -10.92 0.72
CA ILE A 113 5.06 -12.05 -0.19
C ILE A 113 4.96 -13.37 0.57
N GLY A 114 4.72 -14.45 -0.17
CA GLY A 114 4.62 -15.83 0.32
C GLY A 114 4.86 -16.83 -0.82
N GLY A 115 4.55 -18.11 -0.60
CA GLY A 115 4.81 -19.17 -1.57
C GLY A 115 4.07 -19.01 -2.93
N ASP A 116 3.02 -18.19 -3.02
CA ASP A 116 2.31 -17.87 -4.27
C ASP A 116 3.04 -16.81 -5.13
N LYS A 117 4.01 -16.10 -4.55
CA LYS A 117 4.82 -15.06 -5.20
C LYS A 117 6.31 -15.30 -4.91
N PRO A 118 6.90 -16.37 -5.49
CA PRO A 118 8.27 -16.73 -5.16
C PRO A 118 9.25 -15.64 -5.61
N LEU A 119 10.14 -15.24 -4.70
CA LEU A 119 11.29 -14.39 -5.01
C LEU A 119 12.51 -15.30 -5.21
N PRO A 120 13.19 -15.28 -6.38
CA PRO A 120 14.26 -16.23 -6.70
C PRO A 120 15.40 -16.29 -5.66
N TYR A 121 15.63 -15.18 -4.97
CA TYR A 121 16.69 -14.99 -3.98
C TYR A 121 16.24 -15.23 -2.53
N ILE A 122 14.98 -15.59 -2.29
CA ILE A 122 14.46 -15.99 -0.97
C ILE A 122 13.99 -17.43 -1.04
N ASN A 123 14.73 -18.32 -0.38
CA ASN A 123 14.41 -19.75 -0.37
C ASN A 123 13.25 -20.07 0.59
N VAL A 124 12.01 -19.85 0.15
CA VAL A 124 10.81 -20.29 0.88
C VAL A 124 10.54 -21.77 0.54
N PRO A 125 10.44 -22.68 1.52
CA PRO A 125 10.05 -24.06 1.27
C PRO A 125 8.71 -24.14 0.53
N HIS A 126 8.51 -25.20 -0.25
CA HIS A 126 7.20 -25.44 -0.85
C HIS A 126 6.16 -25.71 0.25
N GLU A 127 5.00 -25.04 0.15
CA GLU A 127 3.87 -25.20 1.05
C GLU A 127 2.67 -25.73 0.27
N GLU A 128 1.90 -26.65 0.86
CA GLU A 128 0.66 -27.13 0.26
C GLU A 128 -0.38 -26.01 0.09
N ASN A 129 -0.38 -25.04 1.02
CA ASN A 129 -1.25 -23.87 0.95
C ASN A 129 -0.49 -22.58 1.29
N PRO A 130 0.08 -21.90 0.28
CA PRO A 130 0.84 -20.66 0.47
C PRO A 130 0.04 -19.50 1.10
N PHE A 131 -1.29 -19.47 0.92
CA PHE A 131 -2.12 -18.41 1.50
C PHE A 131 -2.28 -18.54 3.02
N LEU A 132 -2.11 -19.75 3.56
CA LEU A 132 -2.17 -20.04 5.00
C LEU A 132 -0.78 -20.23 5.63
N GLY A 133 0.28 -20.12 4.82
CA GLY A 133 1.65 -20.45 5.19
C GLY A 133 2.50 -19.26 5.66
N GLU A 134 3.79 -19.35 5.35
CA GLU A 134 4.82 -18.35 5.65
C GLU A 134 4.73 -17.16 4.69
N ARG A 135 3.90 -16.17 5.03
CA ARG A 135 3.72 -14.94 4.25
C ARG A 135 3.76 -13.68 5.12
N GLY A 136 4.09 -12.54 4.49
CA GLY A 136 3.94 -11.22 5.09
C GLY A 136 4.79 -11.06 6.34
N ILE A 137 4.18 -10.67 7.47
CA ILE A 137 4.92 -10.48 8.71
C ILE A 137 5.63 -11.75 9.20
N ARG A 138 5.04 -12.94 9.00
CA ARG A 138 5.65 -14.21 9.46
C ARG A 138 6.97 -14.48 8.77
N LEU A 139 6.98 -14.31 7.46
CA LEU A 139 8.19 -14.39 6.63
C LEU A 139 9.24 -13.38 7.11
N CYS A 140 8.82 -12.15 7.36
CA CYS A 140 9.67 -11.07 7.83
C CYS A 140 10.24 -11.30 9.24
N LEU A 141 9.49 -11.96 10.13
CA LEU A 141 9.96 -12.33 11.48
C LEU A 141 10.93 -13.52 11.44
N ASN A 142 10.72 -14.48 10.53
CA ASN A 142 11.65 -15.59 10.31
C ASN A 142 12.92 -15.16 9.56
N ARG A 143 12.85 -14.08 8.77
CA ARG A 143 13.97 -13.46 8.05
C ARG A 143 14.10 -11.97 8.42
N PRO A 144 14.52 -11.65 9.65
CA PRO A 144 14.51 -10.28 10.16
C PRO A 144 15.36 -9.32 9.33
N ASP A 145 16.41 -9.78 8.65
CA ASP A 145 17.26 -8.91 7.83
C ASP A 145 16.49 -8.24 6.69
N LEU A 146 15.54 -8.95 6.06
CA LEU A 146 14.67 -8.39 5.01
C LEU A 146 13.83 -7.24 5.58
N LEU A 147 13.22 -7.48 6.74
CA LEU A 147 12.39 -6.49 7.41
C LEU A 147 13.21 -5.29 7.88
N ARG A 148 14.37 -5.54 8.51
CA ARG A 148 15.26 -4.48 9.04
C ARG A 148 15.74 -3.57 7.93
N GLN A 149 16.16 -4.13 6.79
CA GLN A 149 16.60 -3.36 5.63
C GLN A 149 15.48 -2.48 5.08
N GLN A 150 14.27 -3.02 4.95
CA GLN A 150 13.11 -2.24 4.52
C GLN A 150 12.76 -1.13 5.52
N LEU A 151 12.77 -1.44 6.82
CA LEU A 151 12.49 -0.47 7.88
C LEU A 151 13.51 0.66 7.92
N ARG A 152 14.81 0.38 7.75
CA ARG A 152 15.85 1.43 7.65
C ARG A 152 15.56 2.37 6.51
N ALA A 153 15.25 1.83 5.32
CA ALA A 153 14.90 2.62 4.15
C ALA A 153 13.66 3.51 4.39
N ILE A 154 12.59 2.97 4.98
CA ILE A 154 11.37 3.73 5.29
C ILE A 154 11.66 4.83 6.33
N LEU A 155 12.36 4.50 7.42
CA LEU A 155 12.66 5.44 8.50
C LEU A 155 13.55 6.59 8.03
N ARG A 156 14.52 6.31 7.15
CA ARG A 156 15.33 7.35 6.49
C ARG A 156 14.46 8.23 5.60
N ALA A 157 13.58 7.63 4.79
CA ALA A 157 12.67 8.36 3.90
C ALA A 157 11.63 9.20 4.66
N ALA A 158 11.28 8.83 5.89
CA ALA A 158 10.31 9.56 6.72
C ALA A 158 10.77 10.98 7.12
N SER A 159 12.04 11.32 6.94
CA SER A 159 12.54 12.70 7.07
C SER A 159 12.17 13.61 5.89
N HIS A 160 11.67 13.03 4.78
CA HIS A 160 11.33 13.74 3.54
C HIS A 160 9.82 13.84 3.28
N GLY A 161 8.98 13.36 4.20
CA GLY A 161 7.52 13.45 4.10
C GLY A 161 6.81 12.63 5.19
N THR A 162 5.48 12.62 5.16
CA THR A 162 4.66 11.99 6.20
C THR A 162 4.48 10.49 5.93
N LEU A 163 5.43 9.66 6.37
CA LEU A 163 5.32 8.20 6.24
C LEU A 163 4.70 7.56 7.49
N ARG A 164 3.97 6.46 7.27
CA ARG A 164 3.46 5.52 8.27
C ARG A 164 3.84 4.10 7.84
N ILE A 165 3.99 3.19 8.79
CA ILE A 165 4.31 1.79 8.52
C ILE A 165 3.11 0.92 8.88
N MET A 166 2.73 0.03 7.99
CA MET A 166 1.68 -0.96 8.20
C MET A 166 2.21 -2.38 7.97
N PHE A 167 1.99 -3.27 8.94
CA PHE A 167 2.41 -4.66 8.82
C PHE A 167 1.27 -5.54 8.29
N PRO A 168 1.48 -6.32 7.21
CA PRO A 168 0.49 -7.25 6.67
C PRO A 168 0.43 -8.55 7.49
N MET A 169 -0.71 -9.25 7.41
CA MET A 169 -0.89 -10.62 7.87
C MET A 169 -0.65 -10.86 9.37
N VAL A 170 -0.73 -9.80 10.19
CA VAL A 170 -0.65 -9.90 11.66
C VAL A 170 -1.89 -10.62 12.16
N ALA A 171 -1.68 -11.73 12.86
CA ALA A 171 -2.73 -12.58 13.41
C ALA A 171 -2.86 -12.45 14.93
N ASP A 172 -1.77 -12.14 15.63
CA ASP A 172 -1.75 -12.06 17.10
C ASP A 172 -0.86 -10.92 17.66
N LEU A 173 -0.98 -10.69 18.97
CA LEU A 173 -0.23 -9.65 19.68
C LEU A 173 1.28 -9.94 19.79
N GLY A 174 1.69 -11.21 19.72
CA GLY A 174 3.10 -11.59 19.74
C GLY A 174 3.82 -11.10 18.49
N GLU A 175 3.22 -11.35 17.32
CA GLU A 175 3.71 -10.84 16.03
C GLU A 175 3.76 -9.30 16.02
N TRP A 176 2.72 -8.63 16.54
CA TRP A 176 2.68 -7.17 16.66
C TRP A 176 3.80 -6.62 17.54
N HIS A 177 3.98 -7.18 18.74
CA HIS A 177 5.03 -6.76 19.66
C HIS A 177 6.43 -7.00 19.09
N ALA A 178 6.64 -8.13 18.41
CA ALA A 178 7.90 -8.43 17.74
C ALA A 178 8.20 -7.40 16.63
N ALA A 179 7.22 -7.09 15.78
CA ALA A 179 7.38 -6.08 14.72
C ALA A 179 7.72 -4.70 15.30
N LYS A 180 7.00 -4.23 16.33
CA LYS A 180 7.30 -2.97 17.02
C LYS A 180 8.70 -2.95 17.62
N GLN A 181 9.13 -4.08 18.19
CA GLN A 181 10.45 -4.19 18.81
C GLN A 181 11.55 -4.04 17.76
N ILE A 182 11.41 -4.69 16.60
CA ILE A 182 12.34 -4.52 15.48
C ILE A 182 12.37 -3.06 15.02
N VAL A 183 11.22 -2.39 14.87
CA VAL A 183 11.19 -0.95 14.52
C VAL A 183 11.99 -0.10 15.52
N LYS A 184 11.78 -0.33 16.83
CA LYS A 184 12.50 0.40 17.88
C LYS A 184 14.01 0.20 17.81
N GLU A 185 14.45 -1.02 17.51
CA GLU A 185 15.88 -1.32 17.35
C GLU A 185 16.45 -0.62 16.13
N VAL A 186 15.75 -0.72 14.99
CA VAL A 186 16.18 -0.09 13.75
C VAL A 186 16.18 1.45 13.85
N GLN A 187 15.21 2.05 14.55
CA GLN A 187 15.21 3.49 14.84
C GLN A 187 16.48 3.94 15.57
N LYS A 188 16.96 3.14 16.53
CA LYS A 188 18.23 3.41 17.22
C LYS A 188 19.43 3.29 16.28
N GLU A 189 19.43 2.32 15.38
CA GLU A 189 20.51 2.13 14.39
C GLU A 189 20.65 3.31 13.43
N VAL A 190 19.52 3.86 12.95
CA VAL A 190 19.53 5.00 12.01
C VAL A 190 19.76 6.35 12.70
N GLY A 191 19.94 6.37 14.03
CA GLY A 191 20.22 7.58 14.81
C GLY A 191 19.10 8.63 14.79
N GLY A 192 17.88 8.24 14.41
CA GLY A 192 16.76 9.14 14.19
C GLY A 192 15.75 9.11 15.33
N GLU A 193 15.29 10.27 15.75
CA GLU A 193 14.09 10.43 16.60
C GLU A 193 12.79 10.49 15.78
N THR A 194 12.86 10.23 14.47
CA THR A 194 11.71 10.32 13.56
C THR A 194 10.63 9.34 14.02
N ALA A 195 9.62 9.89 14.69
CA ALA A 195 8.46 9.15 15.15
C ALA A 195 7.58 8.83 13.93
N VAL A 196 7.50 7.55 13.59
CA VAL A 196 6.65 7.04 12.53
C VAL A 196 5.46 6.31 13.16
N SER A 197 4.25 6.60 12.68
CA SER A 197 3.06 5.87 13.13
C SER A 197 3.12 4.43 12.63
N LEU A 198 2.85 3.48 13.52
CA LEU A 198 2.83 2.06 13.22
C LEU A 198 1.38 1.56 13.29
N GLY A 199 1.00 0.73 12.33
CA GLY A 199 -0.30 0.05 12.30
C GLY A 199 -0.19 -1.35 11.75
N ILE A 200 -1.31 -2.05 11.72
CA ILE A 200 -1.43 -3.40 11.16
C ILE A 200 -2.56 -3.42 10.14
N MET A 201 -2.44 -4.29 9.13
CA MET A 201 -3.54 -4.59 8.23
C MET A 201 -4.48 -5.59 8.91
N ILE A 202 -5.74 -5.21 9.11
CA ILE A 202 -6.76 -6.13 9.62
C ILE A 202 -7.30 -6.97 8.46
N GLU A 203 -6.58 -8.04 8.16
CA GLU A 203 -6.91 -8.99 7.08
C GLU A 203 -6.97 -10.45 7.54
N ILE A 204 -6.65 -10.70 8.81
CA ILE A 204 -6.80 -12.01 9.45
C ILE A 204 -8.03 -11.97 10.37
N PRO A 205 -8.95 -12.96 10.30
CA PRO A 205 -10.12 -12.99 11.17
C PRO A 205 -9.79 -12.92 12.66
N ALA A 206 -8.70 -13.55 13.10
CA ALA A 206 -8.24 -13.50 14.48
C ALA A 206 -7.92 -12.05 14.93
N ALA A 207 -7.26 -11.26 14.08
CA ALA A 207 -6.97 -9.86 14.38
C ALA A 207 -8.24 -9.01 14.47
N ALA A 208 -9.22 -9.26 13.61
CA ALA A 208 -10.51 -8.58 13.68
C ALA A 208 -11.29 -8.93 14.96
N LEU A 209 -11.25 -10.18 15.40
CA LEU A 209 -11.89 -10.63 16.65
C LEU A 209 -11.22 -10.08 17.91
N MET A 210 -9.96 -9.67 17.82
CA MET A 210 -9.17 -9.10 18.91
C MET A 210 -8.90 -7.59 18.73
N ALA A 211 -9.68 -6.90 17.88
CA ALA A 211 -9.39 -5.52 17.49
C ALA A 211 -9.32 -4.54 18.67
N ASP A 212 -10.03 -4.82 19.77
CA ASP A 212 -10.01 -4.05 21.02
C ASP A 212 -8.71 -4.23 21.82
N ALA A 213 -7.98 -5.33 21.60
CA ALA A 213 -6.74 -5.64 22.28
C ALA A 213 -5.47 -5.11 21.56
N PHE A 214 -5.58 -4.71 20.29
CA PHE A 214 -4.45 -4.26 19.46
C PHE A 214 -4.04 -2.79 19.65
#